data_AF-A0A3M0LXV3-F1
#
_entry.id   AF-A0A3M0LXV3-F1
#
_cell.length_a   1.000
_cell.length_b   1.000
_cell.length_c   1.000
_cell.angle_alpha   90.00
_cell.angle_beta   90.00
_cell.angle_gamma   90.00
#
_symmetry.space_group_name_H-M   'P 1'
#
loop_
_entity.id
_entity.type
_entity.pdbx_description
1 polymer ?
#
loop_
_entity_poly.entity_id
_entity_poly.type
_entity_poly.pdbx_seq_one_letter_code
_entity_poly.pdbx_strand_id
1 'polypeptide(L)'
;MMFNLLMFNVDWTSGRVTVPMGRIFEHTDNHISTQYRHEGVPLLERLRLGKDHRCLVPVSSFAEPRGKGRGNQWFASTDDKPMFFAGIEVRGWTNVRKVKEGETTDDLYAFLTCLPNSEVKAIHPKAMPVILTEPEEWDSWMGGIPAAELQRPLPDGSLKLVDNPV
;
A
#
# COMPACT_ATOMS: atom_id res chain seq x y z
N MET A 1 7.82 15.42 -2.87
CA MET A 1 7.84 13.97 -3.13
C MET A 1 6.47 13.43 -2.74
N MET A 2 5.75 12.78 -3.66
CA MET A 2 4.32 12.45 -3.49
C MET A 2 4.20 11.04 -2.91
N PHE A 3 3.53 10.91 -1.76
CA PHE A 3 3.38 9.65 -1.03
C PHE A 3 1.90 9.39 -0.77
N ASN A 4 1.36 8.32 -1.33
CA ASN A 4 0.07 7.83 -0.91
C ASN A 4 0.33 6.57 -0.10
N LEU A 5 0.33 6.71 1.21
CA LEU A 5 0.20 5.52 2.04
C LEU A 5 -1.26 5.08 1.99
N LEU A 6 -1.54 3.80 2.04
CA LEU A 6 -2.87 3.29 2.31
C LEU A 6 -2.73 2.45 3.58
N MET A 7 -3.17 2.98 4.71
CA MET A 7 -3.13 2.23 5.96
C MET A 7 -4.40 1.45 6.15
N PHE A 8 -4.31 0.21 6.56
CA PHE A 8 -5.50 -0.54 6.91
C PHE A 8 -5.29 -1.39 8.16
N ASN A 9 -6.42 -1.82 8.71
CA ASN A 9 -6.48 -2.69 9.87
C ASN A 9 -6.58 -4.13 9.39
N VAL A 10 -5.70 -5.00 9.87
CA VAL A 10 -5.76 -6.43 9.55
C VAL A 10 -6.11 -7.18 10.82
N ASP A 11 -7.20 -7.93 10.74
CA ASP A 11 -7.45 -9.02 11.66
C ASP A 11 -6.78 -10.28 11.09
N TRP A 12 -5.56 -10.54 11.56
CA TRP A 12 -4.74 -11.67 11.12
C TRP A 12 -5.37 -13.03 11.46
N THR A 13 -6.30 -13.09 12.42
CA THR A 13 -6.93 -14.36 12.84
C THR A 13 -7.86 -14.94 11.77
N SER A 14 -8.39 -14.09 10.89
CA SER A 14 -9.36 -14.49 9.86
C SER A 14 -8.75 -14.89 8.52
N GLY A 15 -7.45 -14.60 8.30
CA GLY A 15 -6.77 -14.83 7.01
C GLY A 15 -7.35 -14.05 5.82
N ARG A 16 -8.32 -13.15 6.07
CA ARG A 16 -8.99 -12.33 5.05
C ARG A 16 -8.87 -10.85 5.41
N VAL A 17 -8.22 -10.08 4.56
CA VAL A 17 -8.19 -8.63 4.70
C VAL A 17 -9.42 -8.04 4.01
N THR A 18 -10.44 -7.67 4.77
CA THR A 18 -11.52 -6.82 4.25
C THR A 18 -11.18 -5.39 4.59
N VAL A 19 -10.77 -4.62 3.60
CA VAL A 19 -10.58 -3.18 3.75
C VAL A 19 -11.92 -2.48 3.52
N PRO A 20 -12.52 -1.82 4.52
CA PRO A 20 -13.60 -0.88 4.26
C PRO A 20 -13.00 0.34 3.56
N MET A 21 -13.53 0.76 2.40
CA MET A 21 -13.03 1.95 1.68
C MET A 21 -12.95 3.22 2.56
N GLY A 22 -13.74 3.32 3.63
CA GLY A 22 -13.67 4.41 4.61
C GLY A 22 -12.53 4.31 5.64
N ARG A 23 -11.62 3.34 5.51
CA ARG A 23 -10.42 3.17 6.34
C ARG A 23 -9.13 3.32 5.54
N ILE A 24 -9.23 3.72 4.27
CA ILE A 24 -8.10 4.10 3.44
C ILE A 24 -7.66 5.51 3.82
N PHE A 25 -6.43 5.65 4.29
CA PHE A 25 -5.87 6.93 4.70
C PHE A 25 -4.65 7.27 3.87
N GLU A 26 -4.74 8.30 3.03
CA GLU A 26 -3.57 8.85 2.34
C GLU A 26 -2.67 9.56 3.35
N HIS A 27 -1.41 9.14 3.48
CA HIS A 27 -0.46 9.77 4.41
C HIS A 27 -0.24 11.27 4.17
N THR A 28 -0.51 11.76 2.95
CA THR A 28 -0.51 13.19 2.63
C THR A 28 -1.65 13.98 3.27
N ASP A 29 -2.64 13.32 3.88
CA ASP A 29 -3.67 14.00 4.66
C ASP A 29 -3.09 14.49 5.99
N ASN A 30 -3.12 15.81 6.20
CA ASN A 30 -2.57 16.46 7.39
C ASN A 30 -3.09 15.84 8.69
N HIS A 31 -4.38 15.46 8.74
CA HIS A 31 -4.99 14.85 9.92
C HIS A 31 -4.46 13.43 10.21
N ILE A 32 -4.03 12.70 9.19
CA ILE A 32 -3.45 11.36 9.33
C ILE A 32 -1.98 11.48 9.71
N SER A 33 -1.23 12.36 9.07
CA SER A 33 0.18 12.59 9.40
C SER A 33 0.40 13.05 10.86
N THR A 34 -0.59 13.68 11.50
CA THR A 34 -0.53 14.08 12.92
C THR A 34 -0.91 12.94 13.86
N GLN A 35 -1.86 12.09 13.47
CA GLN A 35 -2.29 10.95 14.29
C GLN A 35 -1.23 9.85 14.38
N TYR A 36 -0.48 9.59 13.30
CA TYR A 36 0.49 8.50 13.24
C TYR A 36 1.91 9.02 13.38
N ARG A 37 2.25 9.50 14.59
CA ARG A 37 3.59 9.96 14.94
C ARG A 37 4.16 9.13 16.08
N HIS A 38 5.46 8.87 16.01
CA HIS A 38 6.24 8.30 17.09
C HIS A 38 7.37 9.28 17.41
N GLU A 39 7.42 9.76 18.65
CA GLU A 39 8.41 10.76 19.10
C GLU A 39 8.41 12.05 18.23
N GLY A 40 7.22 12.47 17.76
CA GLY A 40 7.05 13.69 16.97
C GLY A 40 7.36 13.54 15.47
N VAL A 41 7.97 12.42 15.05
CA VAL A 41 8.23 12.10 13.63
C VAL A 41 7.05 11.30 13.06
N PRO A 42 6.61 11.56 11.81
CA PRO A 42 5.62 10.71 11.16
C PRO A 42 6.12 9.25 11.16
N LEU A 43 5.34 8.36 11.77
CA LEU A 43 5.71 6.96 12.02
C LEU A 43 6.23 6.31 10.73
N LEU A 44 5.51 6.49 9.63
CA LEU A 44 5.80 5.88 8.34
C LEU A 44 7.09 6.38 7.69
N GLU A 45 7.47 7.63 7.96
CA GLU A 45 8.75 8.18 7.49
C GLU A 45 9.93 7.51 8.20
N ARG A 46 9.77 7.12 9.46
CA ARG A 46 10.75 6.30 10.18
C ARG A 46 10.73 4.86 9.69
N LEU A 47 9.55 4.26 9.54
CA LEU A 47 9.43 2.84 9.19
C LEU A 47 9.89 2.53 7.77
N ARG A 48 9.75 3.45 6.81
CA ARG A 48 10.30 3.23 5.46
C ARG A 48 11.82 3.08 5.44
N LEU A 49 12.50 3.62 6.46
CA LEU A 49 13.97 3.56 6.62
C LEU A 49 14.39 2.34 7.45
N GLY A 50 13.49 1.76 8.23
CA GLY A 50 13.74 0.60 9.06
C GLY A 50 13.42 -0.72 8.36
N LYS A 51 14.29 -1.71 8.51
CA LYS A 51 14.09 -3.05 7.96
C LYS A 51 13.03 -3.86 8.74
N ASP A 52 12.87 -3.59 10.03
CA ASP A 52 12.11 -4.46 10.96
C ASP A 52 10.60 -4.43 10.74
N HIS A 53 10.14 -3.58 9.83
CA HIS A 53 8.74 -3.37 9.51
C HIS A 53 8.39 -3.75 8.07
N ARG A 54 9.32 -4.35 7.32
CA ARG A 54 9.09 -4.78 5.93
C ARG A 54 8.16 -5.99 5.89
N CYS A 55 7.19 -5.97 5.00
CA CYS A 55 6.37 -7.13 4.68
C CYS A 55 6.08 -7.19 3.17
N LEU A 56 5.72 -8.39 2.68
CA LEU A 56 5.21 -8.59 1.32
C LEU A 56 3.69 -8.73 1.40
N VAL A 57 2.97 -7.91 0.63
CA VAL A 57 1.50 -7.97 0.59
C VAL A 57 1.08 -8.68 -0.69
N PRO A 58 0.61 -9.94 -0.64
CA PRO A 58 0.24 -10.69 -1.84
C PRO A 58 -0.93 -10.01 -2.56
N VAL A 59 -0.86 -9.92 -3.88
CA VAL A 59 -1.92 -9.33 -4.71
C VAL A 59 -2.09 -10.11 -6.02
N SER A 60 -3.32 -10.51 -6.32
CA SER A 60 -3.68 -11.11 -7.61
C SER A 60 -4.17 -10.06 -8.62
N SER A 61 -4.91 -9.07 -8.12
CA SER A 61 -5.38 -7.92 -8.88
C SER A 61 -5.63 -6.73 -7.97
N PHE A 62 -5.53 -5.52 -8.51
CA PHE A 62 -5.80 -4.27 -7.79
C PHE A 62 -6.66 -3.33 -8.62
N ALA A 63 -7.26 -2.34 -7.98
CA ALA A 63 -8.18 -1.43 -8.63
C ALA A 63 -7.85 0.04 -8.39
N GLU A 64 -8.08 0.85 -9.41
CA GLU A 64 -8.06 2.31 -9.31
C GLU A 64 -9.43 2.89 -9.71
N PRO A 65 -9.88 3.98 -9.06
CA PRO A 65 -11.16 4.60 -9.38
C PRO A 65 -11.10 5.29 -10.75
N ARG A 66 -12.07 5.02 -11.62
CA ARG A 66 -12.19 5.68 -12.95
C ARG A 66 -12.78 7.10 -12.89
N GLY A 67 -12.92 7.66 -11.68
CA GLY A 67 -13.62 8.91 -11.40
C GLY A 67 -15.02 8.73 -10.82
N LYS A 68 -15.63 9.84 -10.39
CA LYS A 68 -16.89 9.85 -9.63
C LYS A 68 -18.01 9.13 -10.39
N GLY A 69 -18.55 8.08 -9.78
CA GLY A 69 -19.68 7.30 -10.31
C GLY A 69 -19.35 6.35 -11.47
N ARG A 70 -18.06 6.18 -11.84
CA ARG A 70 -17.64 5.34 -12.99
C ARG A 70 -17.11 3.97 -12.58
N GLY A 71 -17.21 3.61 -11.30
CA GLY A 71 -16.66 2.38 -10.75
C GLY A 71 -15.13 2.34 -10.80
N ASN A 72 -14.59 1.12 -10.73
CA ASN A 72 -13.16 0.85 -10.69
C ASN A 72 -12.68 0.22 -12.00
N GLN A 73 -11.43 0.49 -12.37
CA GLN A 73 -10.67 -0.35 -13.29
C GLN A 73 -9.87 -1.35 -12.47
N TRP A 74 -9.94 -2.63 -12.81
CA TRP A 74 -9.05 -3.65 -12.24
C TRP A 74 -7.83 -3.90 -13.13
N PHE A 75 -6.71 -4.20 -12.51
CA PHE A 75 -5.42 -4.50 -13.14
C PHE A 75 -4.88 -5.82 -12.60
N ALA A 76 -4.30 -6.64 -13.47
CA ALA A 76 -3.64 -7.90 -13.14
C ALA A 76 -2.33 -8.02 -13.93
N SER A 77 -1.45 -8.97 -13.56
CA SER A 77 -0.21 -9.21 -14.32
C SER A 77 -0.51 -9.69 -15.74
N THR A 78 0.31 -9.31 -16.72
CA THR A 78 0.23 -9.86 -18.09
C THR A 78 0.72 -11.30 -18.18
N ASP A 79 1.71 -11.67 -17.36
CA ASP A 79 2.40 -12.96 -17.41
C ASP A 79 2.01 -13.92 -16.28
N ASP A 80 0.99 -13.56 -15.50
CA ASP A 80 0.47 -14.30 -14.35
C ASP A 80 1.54 -14.65 -13.27
N LYS A 81 2.68 -13.92 -13.25
CA LYS A 81 3.65 -14.01 -12.16
C LYS A 81 3.05 -13.54 -10.83
N PRO A 82 3.54 -14.08 -9.69
CA PRO A 82 3.19 -13.56 -8.38
C PRO A 82 3.53 -12.07 -8.26
N MET A 83 2.59 -11.29 -7.74
CA MET A 83 2.79 -9.88 -7.44
C MET A 83 2.67 -9.64 -5.95
N PHE A 84 3.52 -8.77 -5.42
CA PHE A 84 3.45 -8.30 -4.05
C PHE A 84 3.54 -6.78 -4.01
N PHE A 85 2.73 -6.11 -3.17
CA PHE A 85 3.04 -4.72 -2.84
C PHE A 85 4.21 -4.65 -1.85
N ALA A 86 5.06 -3.64 -2.02
CA ALA A 86 6.15 -3.32 -1.09
C ALA A 86 5.56 -2.78 0.24
N GLY A 87 5.28 -3.71 1.15
CA GLY A 87 4.52 -3.47 2.38
C GLY A 87 5.35 -3.05 3.59
N ILE A 88 4.70 -2.33 4.49
CA ILE A 88 5.20 -1.97 5.82
C ILE A 88 4.16 -2.37 6.86
N GLU A 89 4.55 -3.00 7.97
CA GLU A 89 3.67 -3.36 9.08
C GLU A 89 4.11 -2.83 10.44
N VAL A 90 3.14 -2.57 11.31
CA VAL A 90 3.35 -2.23 12.72
C VAL A 90 2.36 -3.04 13.54
N ARG A 91 2.85 -3.80 14.51
CA ARG A 91 2.00 -4.61 15.37
C ARG A 91 1.77 -3.95 16.72
N GLY A 92 0.60 -4.19 17.31
CA GLY A 92 0.26 -3.71 18.64
C GLY A 92 0.29 -2.18 18.78
N TRP A 93 -0.11 -1.45 17.73
CA TRP A 93 -0.14 0.01 17.77
C TRP A 93 -1.39 0.52 18.50
N THR A 94 -1.19 1.23 19.61
CA THR A 94 -2.28 1.80 20.41
C THR A 94 -2.51 3.27 20.04
N ASN A 95 -3.72 3.63 19.60
CA ASN A 95 -4.11 5.01 19.29
C ASN A 95 -5.65 5.19 19.25
N VAL A 96 -6.11 6.44 19.33
CA VAL A 96 -7.52 6.81 19.06
C VAL A 96 -7.69 7.07 17.56
N ARG A 97 -8.18 6.07 16.83
CA ARG A 97 -8.43 6.20 15.37
C ARG A 97 -9.79 6.80 15.04
N LYS A 98 -10.80 6.52 15.87
CA LYS A 98 -12.13 7.14 15.78
C LYS A 98 -12.55 7.59 17.16
N VAL A 99 -12.94 8.86 17.26
CA VAL A 99 -13.39 9.46 18.53
C VAL A 99 -14.46 8.62 19.23
N LYS A 100 -15.39 8.03 18.46
CA LYS A 100 -16.48 7.20 19.00
C LYS A 100 -16.00 5.85 19.57
N GLU A 101 -14.92 5.29 19.05
CA GLU A 101 -14.43 3.95 19.43
C GLU A 101 -13.42 4.00 20.60
N GLY A 102 -12.94 5.20 20.96
CA GLY A 102 -11.93 5.36 21.99
C GLY A 102 -10.55 4.88 21.54
N GLU A 103 -9.69 4.57 22.49
CA GLU A 103 -8.35 4.02 22.22
C GLU A 103 -8.45 2.54 21.85
N THR A 104 -7.81 2.16 20.75
CA THR A 104 -7.75 0.78 20.27
C THR A 104 -6.30 0.37 20.06
N THR A 105 -6.00 -0.92 20.27
CA THR A 105 -4.70 -1.51 19.93
C THR A 105 -4.89 -2.38 18.71
N ASP A 106 -4.14 -2.08 17.65
CA ASP A 106 -4.37 -2.64 16.33
C ASP A 106 -3.04 -2.97 15.64
N ASP A 107 -3.09 -4.01 14.80
CA ASP A 107 -2.06 -4.21 13.80
C ASP A 107 -2.37 -3.35 12.58
N LEU A 108 -1.35 -2.61 12.15
CA LEU A 108 -1.38 -1.69 11.02
C LEU A 108 -0.53 -2.28 9.90
N TYR A 109 -1.00 -2.08 8.68
CA TYR A 109 -0.15 -2.26 7.51
C TYR A 109 -0.35 -1.11 6.54
N ALA A 110 0.65 -0.96 5.68
CA ALA A 110 0.67 -0.05 4.57
C ALA A 110 1.51 -0.62 3.43
N PHE A 111 1.51 0.06 2.28
CA PHE A 111 2.46 -0.21 1.21
C PHE A 111 2.91 1.08 0.55
N LEU A 112 4.05 1.02 -0.13
CA LEU A 112 4.59 2.14 -0.87
C LEU A 112 3.81 2.37 -2.18
N THR A 113 3.73 3.62 -2.58
CA THR A 113 3.28 4.04 -3.92
C THR A 113 4.39 4.77 -4.66
N CYS A 114 4.31 4.77 -5.98
CA CYS A 114 5.20 5.51 -6.89
C CYS A 114 4.37 6.21 -7.97
N LEU A 115 5.04 6.90 -8.90
CA LEU A 115 4.39 7.37 -10.13
C LEU A 115 3.85 6.18 -10.93
N PRO A 116 2.71 6.35 -11.64
CA PRO A 116 2.11 5.27 -12.41
C PRO A 116 2.85 4.99 -13.72
N ASN A 117 2.83 3.72 -14.15
CA ASN A 117 3.19 3.29 -15.50
C ASN A 117 2.10 3.68 -16.52
N SER A 118 2.27 3.39 -17.82
CA SER A 118 1.33 3.79 -18.87
C SER A 118 -0.10 3.33 -18.63
N GLU A 119 -0.31 2.08 -18.21
CA GLU A 119 -1.65 1.51 -18.04
C GLU A 119 -2.40 2.17 -16.88
N VAL A 120 -1.74 2.29 -15.72
CA VAL A 120 -2.36 2.89 -14.55
C VAL A 120 -2.55 4.39 -14.76
N LYS A 121 -1.59 5.09 -15.37
CA LYS A 121 -1.66 6.53 -15.60
C LYS A 121 -2.86 6.94 -16.46
N ALA A 122 -3.27 6.09 -17.40
CA ALA A 122 -4.46 6.31 -18.22
C ALA A 122 -5.76 6.35 -17.42
N ILE A 123 -5.77 5.77 -16.21
CA ILE A 123 -6.93 5.72 -15.32
C ILE A 123 -6.76 6.65 -14.11
N HIS A 124 -5.61 6.58 -13.45
CA HIS A 124 -5.29 7.32 -12.23
C HIS A 124 -3.86 7.90 -12.32
N PRO A 125 -3.71 9.18 -12.73
CA PRO A 125 -2.41 9.74 -13.09
C PRO A 125 -1.53 10.11 -11.89
N LYS A 126 -2.04 10.02 -10.65
CA LYS A 126 -1.36 10.52 -9.45
C LYS A 126 -0.35 9.51 -8.91
N ALA A 127 -0.72 8.23 -8.85
CA ALA A 127 0.10 7.19 -8.22
C ALA A 127 -0.35 5.79 -8.64
N MET A 128 0.55 4.83 -8.47
CA MET A 128 0.25 3.39 -8.42
C MET A 128 0.95 2.76 -7.21
N PRO A 129 0.53 1.58 -6.73
CA PRO A 129 1.30 0.80 -5.77
C PRO A 129 2.69 0.43 -6.31
N VAL A 130 3.69 0.36 -5.45
CA VAL A 130 4.96 -0.29 -5.77
C VAL A 130 4.72 -1.79 -5.76
N ILE A 131 4.91 -2.42 -6.92
CA ILE A 131 4.68 -3.85 -7.13
C ILE A 131 6.03 -4.53 -7.37
N LEU A 132 6.31 -5.57 -6.60
CA LEU A 132 7.49 -6.43 -6.69
C LEU A 132 7.08 -7.74 -7.36
N THR A 133 7.80 -8.16 -8.39
CA THR A 133 7.45 -9.31 -9.23
C THR A 133 8.55 -10.35 -9.32
N GLU A 134 9.77 -10.00 -8.94
CA GLU A 134 10.91 -10.92 -9.01
C GLU A 134 11.36 -11.37 -7.61
N PRO A 135 11.75 -12.65 -7.42
CA PRO A 135 12.22 -13.17 -6.13
C PRO A 135 13.33 -12.32 -5.49
N GLU A 136 14.25 -11.79 -6.29
CA GLU A 136 15.34 -10.94 -5.81
C GLU A 136 14.82 -9.61 -5.23
N GLU A 137 13.74 -9.06 -5.79
CA GLU A 137 13.10 -7.86 -5.25
C GLU A 137 12.42 -8.16 -3.91
N TRP A 138 11.81 -9.34 -3.78
CA TRP A 138 11.15 -9.79 -2.55
C TRP A 138 12.17 -9.95 -1.41
N ASP A 139 13.26 -10.67 -1.69
CA ASP A 139 14.34 -10.91 -0.74
C ASP A 139 15.04 -9.60 -0.37
N SER A 140 15.30 -8.73 -1.35
CA SER A 140 15.91 -7.41 -1.09
C SER A 140 15.01 -6.52 -0.23
N TRP A 141 13.71 -6.50 -0.51
CA TRP A 141 12.73 -5.74 0.27
C TRP A 141 12.70 -6.21 1.73
N MET A 142 12.59 -7.52 1.94
CA MET A 142 12.61 -8.13 3.27
C MET A 142 13.96 -8.00 3.96
N GLY A 143 15.05 -7.95 3.18
CA GLY A 143 16.41 -7.69 3.63
C GLY A 143 16.67 -6.24 4.07
N GLY A 144 15.72 -5.33 3.83
CA GLY A 144 15.81 -3.95 4.28
C GLY A 144 16.54 -3.02 3.32
N ILE A 145 16.53 -3.33 2.02
CA ILE A 145 17.02 -2.39 0.99
C ILE A 145 16.42 -0.99 1.19
N PRO A 146 17.19 0.09 0.93
CA PRO A 146 16.64 1.44 0.94
C PRO A 146 15.40 1.53 0.05
N ALA A 147 14.28 2.00 0.63
CA ALA A 147 13.00 2.03 -0.06
C ALA A 147 13.03 2.72 -1.43
N ALA A 148 13.87 3.76 -1.56
CA ALA A 148 14.02 4.52 -2.79
C ALA A 148 14.54 3.67 -3.98
N GLU A 149 15.20 2.54 -3.74
CA GLU A 149 15.72 1.66 -4.80
C GLU A 149 14.63 0.81 -5.46
N LEU A 150 13.58 0.46 -4.70
CA LEU A 150 12.44 -0.31 -5.20
C LEU A 150 11.18 0.54 -5.42
N GLN A 151 11.15 1.79 -4.95
CA GLN A 151 9.99 2.69 -5.09
C GLN A 151 9.89 3.29 -6.51
N ARG A 152 9.57 2.43 -7.47
CA ARG A 152 9.45 2.74 -8.90
C ARG A 152 8.24 2.01 -9.52
N PRO A 153 7.69 2.52 -10.64
CA PRO A 153 6.64 1.80 -11.36
C PRO A 153 7.14 0.46 -11.90
N LEU A 154 6.21 -0.47 -12.13
CA LEU A 154 6.46 -1.58 -13.04
C LEU A 154 6.73 -1.05 -14.46
N PRO A 155 7.47 -1.81 -15.30
CA PRO A 155 7.59 -1.49 -16.71
C PRO A 155 6.22 -1.37 -17.39
N ASP A 156 6.12 -0.47 -18.37
CA ASP A 156 4.95 -0.38 -19.25
C ASP A 156 4.68 -1.74 -19.91
N GLY A 157 3.40 -2.11 -20.07
CA GLY A 157 2.99 -3.41 -20.61
C GLY A 157 3.07 -4.59 -19.61
N SER A 158 3.44 -4.35 -18.35
CA SER A 158 3.44 -5.41 -17.32
C SER A 158 2.05 -5.69 -16.74
N LEU A 159 1.08 -4.81 -16.97
CA LEU A 159 -0.28 -4.91 -16.43
C LEU A 159 -1.32 -5.01 -17.55
N LYS A 160 -2.34 -5.86 -17.36
CA LYS A 160 -3.54 -5.93 -18.19
C LYS A 160 -4.75 -5.39 -17.43
N LEU A 161 -5.64 -4.72 -18.16
CA LEU A 161 -6.94 -4.31 -17.66
C LEU A 161 -7.86 -5.55 -17.62
N VAL A 162 -8.50 -5.79 -16.49
CA VAL A 162 -9.49 -6.87 -16.31
C VAL A 162 -10.82 -6.28 -15.80
N ASP A 163 -11.92 -7.00 -16.04
CA ASP A 163 -13.25 -6.51 -15.67
C ASP A 163 -13.58 -6.77 -14.18
N ASN A 164 -13.01 -7.83 -13.61
CA ASN A 164 -13.27 -8.29 -12.25
C ASN A 164 -11.97 -8.67 -11.53
N PRO A 165 -11.96 -8.71 -10.19
CA PRO A 165 -10.85 -9.29 -9.44
C PRO A 165 -10.55 -10.72 -9.88
N VAL A 166 -9.27 -11.07 -9.94
CA VAL A 166 -8.76 -12.42 -10.23
C VAL A 166 -8.46 -13.16 -8.94
#